data_AF-A0A957GV05-F1
#
_entry.id   AF-A0A957GV05-F1
#
_cell.length_a   1.000
_cell.length_b   1.000
_cell.length_c   1.000
_cell.angle_alpha   90.00
_cell.angle_beta   90.00
_cell.angle_gamma   90.00
#
_symmetry.space_group_name_H-M   'P 1'
#
loop_
_entity.id
_entity.type
_entity.pdbx_description
1 polymer ?
#
loop_
_entity_poly.entity_id
_entity_poly.type
_entity_poly.pdbx_seq_one_letter_code
_entity_poly.pdbx_strand_id
1 'polypeptide(L)' 'MTETDELQFDPIDWQQMRMMAKLTVGERMKAMAQSSAFGHALLRGAFQTRFPNRSLHEINMMMMRYIEWQEERKY' A
#
# COMPACT_ATOMS: atom_id res chain seq x y z
N MET A 1 -2.78 36.29 5.37
CA MET A 1 -3.81 35.61 4.57
C MET A 1 -3.56 34.13 4.74
N THR A 2 -4.34 33.47 5.61
CA THR A 2 -4.27 32.03 5.84
C THR A 2 -5.11 31.36 4.78
N GLU A 3 -4.45 30.83 3.76
CA GLU A 3 -5.03 29.92 2.77
C GLU A 3 -5.38 28.64 3.53
N THR A 4 -6.65 28.44 3.86
CA THR A 4 -7.16 27.14 4.26
C THR A 4 -7.16 26.29 3.00
N ASP A 5 -6.11 25.52 2.77
CA ASP A 5 -6.16 24.39 1.85
C ASP A 5 -7.38 23.55 2.24
N GLU A 6 -8.44 23.61 1.43
CA GLU A 6 -9.62 22.77 1.63
C GLU A 6 -9.15 21.32 1.49
N LEU A 7 -9.06 20.61 2.62
CA LEU A 7 -8.74 19.19 2.66
C LEU A 7 -9.80 18.43 1.85
N GLN A 8 -9.50 18.18 0.58
CA GLN A 8 -10.34 17.41 -0.31
C GLN A 8 -10.14 15.93 0.00
N PHE A 9 -11.05 15.35 0.79
CA PHE A 9 -11.06 13.92 1.06
C PHE A 9 -11.57 13.14 -0.15
N ASP A 10 -10.94 11.99 -0.41
CA ASP A 10 -11.51 11.00 -1.33
C ASP A 10 -12.90 10.55 -0.84
N PRO A 11 -13.85 10.31 -1.75
CA PRO A 11 -15.18 9.85 -1.38
C PRO A 11 -15.10 8.47 -0.68
N ILE A 12 -15.91 8.28 0.35
CA ILE A 12 -15.98 7.01 1.10
C ILE A 12 -16.41 5.88 0.16
N ASP A 13 -15.62 4.81 0.09
CA ASP A 13 -16.03 3.57 -0.57
C ASP A 13 -17.04 2.81 0.31
N TRP A 14 -18.32 3.11 0.11
CA TRP A 14 -19.44 2.48 0.80
C TRP A 14 -19.55 0.98 0.56
N GLN A 15 -19.08 0.48 -0.58
CA GLN A 15 -19.10 -0.95 -0.89
C GLN A 15 -18.04 -1.67 -0.05
N GLN A 16 -16.82 -1.12 -0.02
CA GLN A 16 -15.74 -1.63 0.84
C GLN A 16 -16.15 -1.60 2.30
N MET A 17 -16.72 -0.49 2.79
CA MET A 17 -17.24 -0.39 4.16
C MET A 17 -18.24 -1.50 4.48
N ARG A 18 -19.22 -1.73 3.59
CA ARG A 18 -20.24 -2.77 3.79
C ARG A 18 -19.64 -4.18 3.78
N MET A 19 -18.63 -4.45 2.96
CA MET A 19 -17.92 -5.73 2.96
C MET A 19 -17.14 -5.94 4.25
N MET A 20 -16.40 -4.92 4.70
CA MET A 20 -15.61 -4.97 5.93
C MET A 20 -16.47 -5.09 7.18
N ALA A 21 -17.66 -4.48 7.20
CA ALA A 21 -18.61 -4.56 8.31
C ALA A 21 -19.14 -5.99 8.56
N LYS A 22 -19.11 -6.87 7.55
CA LYS A 22 -19.52 -8.28 7.67
C LYS A 22 -18.44 -9.19 8.24
N LEU A 23 -17.20 -8.72 8.31
CA LEU A 23 -16.06 -9.48 8.80
C LEU A 23 -15.87 -9.27 10.30
N THR A 24 -15.40 -10.29 11.01
CA THR A 24 -14.87 -10.15 12.37
C THR A 24 -13.59 -9.32 12.38
N VAL A 25 -13.16 -8.84 13.55
CA VAL A 25 -11.87 -8.12 13.70
C VAL A 25 -10.71 -8.95 13.13
N GLY A 26 -10.65 -10.24 13.47
CA GLY A 26 -9.59 -11.13 13.00
C GLY A 26 -9.59 -11.33 11.48
N GLU A 27 -10.77 -11.44 10.87
CA GLU A 27 -10.88 -11.53 9.40
C GLU A 27 -10.49 -10.24 8.71
N ARG A 28 -10.82 -9.07 9.27
CA ARG A 28 -10.34 -7.78 8.75
C ARG A 28 -8.82 -7.68 8.79
N MET A 29 -8.20 -8.05 9.92
CA MET A 29 -6.74 -8.08 10.04
C MET A 29 -6.10 -9.02 9.02
N LYS A 30 -6.68 -10.22 8.85
CA LYS A 30 -6.23 -11.19 7.85
C LYS A 30 -6.33 -10.63 6.43
N ALA A 31 -7.45 -10.02 6.07
CA ALA A 31 -7.64 -9.42 4.76
C ALA A 31 -6.62 -8.30 4.48
N MET A 32 -6.36 -7.43 5.46
CA MET A 32 -5.34 -6.38 5.35
C MET A 32 -3.93 -6.97 5.17
N ALA A 33 -3.57 -7.98 5.98
CA ALA A 33 -2.27 -8.65 5.87
C ALA A 33 -2.08 -9.32 4.50
N GLN A 34 -3.12 -10.00 3.99
CA GLN A 34 -3.10 -10.61 2.66
C GLN A 34 -2.96 -9.57 1.55
N SER A 35 -3.68 -8.45 1.65
CA SER A 35 -3.57 -7.35 0.69
C SER A 35 -2.17 -6.75 0.68
N SER A 36 -1.57 -6.52 1.85
CA SER A 36 -0.19 -6.04 1.96
C SER A 36 0.81 -7.02 1.35
N ALA A 37 0.69 -8.32 1.67
CA ALA A 37 1.55 -9.35 1.13
C ALA A 37 1.46 -9.43 -0.40
N PHE A 38 0.25 -9.31 -0.96
CA PHE A 38 0.02 -9.28 -2.40
C PHE A 38 0.68 -8.05 -3.05
N GLY A 39 0.49 -6.86 -2.47
CA GLY A 39 1.14 -5.63 -2.96
C GLY A 39 2.66 -5.73 -2.97
N HIS A 40 3.26 -6.26 -1.89
CA HIS A 40 4.70 -6.49 -1.82
C HIS A 40 5.18 -7.52 -2.86
N ALA A 41 4.42 -8.59 -3.10
CA ALA A 41 4.77 -9.59 -4.10
C ALA A 41 4.75 -9.00 -5.52
N LEU A 42 3.74 -8.18 -5.85
CA LEU A 42 3.67 -7.47 -7.13
C LEU A 42 4.86 -6.52 -7.32
N LEU A 43 5.16 -5.68 -6.32
CA LEU A 43 6.30 -4.75 -6.38
C LEU A 43 7.62 -5.49 -6.54
N ARG A 44 7.84 -6.57 -5.78
CA ARG A 44 9.03 -7.41 -5.91
C ARG A 44 9.14 -8.00 -7.31
N GLY A 45 8.06 -8.55 -7.87
CA GLY A 45 8.06 -9.11 -9.23
C GLY A 45 8.36 -8.05 -10.30
N ALA A 46 7.79 -6.85 -10.15
CA ALA A 46 8.08 -5.72 -11.03
C ALA A 46 9.55 -5.29 -10.96
N PHE A 47 10.13 -5.19 -9.75
CA PHE A 47 11.53 -4.83 -9.59
C PHE A 47 12.48 -5.91 -10.09
N GLN A 48 12.17 -7.20 -9.88
CA GLN A 48 12.97 -8.31 -10.43
C GLN A 48 12.99 -8.28 -11.96
N THR A 49 11.85 -7.97 -12.58
CA THR A 49 11.75 -7.84 -14.04
C THR A 49 12.55 -6.65 -14.55
N ARG A 50 12.50 -5.52 -13.84
CA ARG A 50 13.19 -4.27 -14.23
C ARG A 50 14.70 -4.31 -13.96
N PHE A 51 15.13 -5.05 -12.94
CA PHE A 51 16.53 -5.11 -12.49
C PHE A 51 17.00 -6.57 -12.35
N PRO A 52 17.07 -7.33 -13.47
CA PRO A 52 17.32 -8.78 -13.44
C PRO A 52 18.69 -9.18 -12.87
N ASN A 53 19.66 -8.27 -12.88
CA ASN A 53 21.02 -8.51 -12.38
C ASN A 53 21.19 -8.21 -10.89
N ARG A 54 20.14 -7.74 -10.20
CA ARG A 54 20.20 -7.43 -8.77
C ARG A 54 19.85 -8.64 -7.93
N SER A 55 20.53 -8.76 -6.80
CA SER A 55 20.19 -9.78 -5.79
C SER A 55 18.82 -9.52 -5.18
N LEU A 56 18.19 -10.58 -4.67
CA LEU A 56 16.91 -10.46 -3.97
C LEU A 56 16.97 -9.50 -2.78
N HIS A 57 18.12 -9.42 -2.10
CA HIS A 57 18.33 -8.48 -0.99
C HIS A 57 18.27 -7.03 -1.48
N GLU A 58 18.99 -6.69 -2.55
CA GLU A 58 18.93 -5.35 -3.15
C GLU A 58 17.51 -5.00 -3.62
N ILE A 59 16.81 -5.95 -4.25
CA ILE A 59 15.41 -5.76 -4.66
C ILE A 59 14.52 -5.44 -3.45
N ASN A 60 14.65 -6.18 -2.36
CA ASN A 60 13.86 -5.93 -1.15
C ASN A 60 14.17 -4.54 -0.56
N MET A 61 15.44 -4.13 -0.53
CA MET A 61 15.82 -2.79 -0.06
C MET A 61 15.24 -1.68 -0.94
N MET A 62 15.26 -1.86 -2.28
CA MET A 62 14.65 -0.91 -3.22
C MET A 62 13.13 -0.82 -3.00
N MET A 63 12.47 -1.96 -2.78
CA MET A 63 11.04 -2.00 -2.51
C MET A 63 10.68 -1.26 -1.21
N MET A 64 11.43 -1.48 -0.13
CA MET A 64 11.18 -0.79 1.14
C MET A 64 11.34 0.73 0.99
N ARG A 65 12.42 1.19 0.36
CA ARG A 65 12.62 2.63 0.10
C ARG A 65 11.51 3.23 -0.77
N TYR A 66 11.02 2.47 -1.75
CA TYR A 66 9.92 2.93 -2.58
C TYR A 66 8.62 3.07 -1.80
N ILE A 67 8.31 2.13 -0.90
CA ILE A 67 7.12 2.19 -0.04
C ILE A 67 7.21 3.39 0.91
N GLU A 68 8.34 3.54 1.59
CA GLU A 68 8.61 4.67 2.50
C GLU A 68 8.44 6.02 1.78
N TRP A 69 9.06 6.16 0.60
CA TRP A 69 8.93 7.37 -0.22
C TRP A 69 7.48 7.65 -0.67
N GLN A 70 6.65 6.62 -0.86
CA GLN A 70 5.23 6.81 -1.19
C GLN A 70 4.42 7.24 0.02
N GLU A 71 4.76 6.77 1.22
CA GLU A 71 4.11 7.19 2.47
C GLU A 71 4.42 8.66 2.80
N GLU A 72 5.68 9.08 2.62
CA GLU A 72 6.11 10.48 2.81
C GLU A 72 5.40 11.48 1.89
N ARG A 73 4.92 11.04 0.71
CA ARG A 73 4.22 11.91 -0.25
C ARG A 73 2.72 11.98 -0.06
N LYS A 74 2.16 11.13 0.80
CA LYS A 74 0.72 11.12 1.11
C LYS A 74 0.36 12.11 2.22
N TYR A 75 1.35 12.71 2.88
CA TYR A 75 1.23 13.71 3.95
C TYR A 75 2.15 14.90 3.64
#